data_AF-A0A918EFI6-F1
#
_entry.id   AF-A0A918EFI6-F1
#
_cell.length_a   1.000
_cell.length_b   1.000
_cell.length_c   1.000
_cell.angle_alpha   90.00
_cell.angle_beta   90.00
_cell.angle_gamma   90.00
#
_symmetry.space_group_name_H-M   'P 1'
#
loop_
_entity.id
_entity.type
_entity.pdbx_description
1 polymer ?
#
loop_
_entity_poly.entity_id
_entity_poly.type
_entity_poly.pdbx_seq_one_letter_code
_entity_poly.pdbx_strand_id
1 'polypeptide(L)'
;MTTAEIDWGGQREGGATEAELAFAMSLNGLVPGLDYWLHADDDGTPWLLVSLDSIEDRAVRDTLRLDFDERGIRGGWSPSCLNWDGGVRAEEALIDLSGPDGLVHPADGSSVEDLARRAAEWFTAPKRGRWADHPAP
;
A
#
# COMPACT_ATOMS: atom_id res chain seq x y z
N MET A 1 -16.35 -12.05 -17.90
CA MET A 1 -15.38 -11.02 -17.49
C MET A 1 -14.18 -11.78 -16.98
N THR A 2 -13.05 -11.71 -17.68
CA THR A 2 -11.79 -12.30 -17.23
C THR A 2 -11.29 -11.46 -16.06
N THR A 3 -11.22 -12.04 -14.87
CA THR A 3 -10.48 -11.47 -13.74
C THR A 3 -9.08 -11.19 -14.23
N ALA A 4 -8.71 -9.90 -14.32
CA ALA A 4 -7.35 -9.51 -14.62
C ALA A 4 -6.46 -10.14 -13.54
N GLU A 5 -5.53 -10.99 -13.96
CA GLU A 5 -4.51 -11.54 -13.08
C GLU A 5 -3.71 -10.35 -12.52
N ILE A 6 -3.59 -10.27 -11.20
CA ILE A 6 -2.81 -9.20 -10.57
C ILE A 6 -1.36 -9.41 -10.95
N ASP A 7 -0.74 -8.38 -11.52
CA ASP A 7 0.70 -8.35 -11.76
C ASP A 7 1.41 -8.04 -10.44
N TRP A 8 2.21 -8.98 -9.96
CA TRP A 8 2.92 -8.84 -8.69
C TRP A 8 4.34 -8.37 -8.98
N GLY A 9 4.74 -7.22 -8.42
CA GLY A 9 6.10 -6.69 -8.58
C GLY A 9 7.17 -7.63 -7.99
N GLY A 10 6.78 -8.40 -6.98
CA GLY A 10 7.61 -9.43 -6.34
C GLY A 10 6.79 -10.28 -5.38
N GLN A 11 7.30 -11.47 -5.05
CA GLN A 11 6.57 -12.42 -4.22
C GLN A 11 7.49 -13.15 -3.23
N ARG A 12 7.02 -13.30 -1.98
CA ARG A 12 7.52 -14.31 -1.04
C ARG A 12 7.32 -15.73 -1.57
N GLU A 13 7.95 -16.71 -0.93
CA GLU A 13 7.63 -18.13 -1.15
C GLU A 13 6.18 -18.43 -0.72
N GLY A 14 5.45 -19.21 -1.52
CA GLY A 14 4.09 -19.68 -1.19
C GLY A 14 2.93 -18.92 -1.85
N GLY A 15 3.17 -17.90 -2.67
CA GLY A 15 2.13 -17.18 -3.42
C GLY A 15 1.17 -16.37 -2.53
N ALA A 16 0.22 -15.69 -3.17
CA ALA A 16 -0.78 -14.88 -2.46
C ALA A 16 -1.74 -15.78 -1.65
N THR A 17 -2.07 -15.34 -0.45
CA THR A 17 -3.21 -15.87 0.31
C THR A 17 -4.52 -15.46 -0.36
N GLU A 18 -5.62 -16.13 0.00
CA GLU A 18 -6.96 -15.76 -0.48
C GLU A 18 -7.33 -14.33 -0.10
N ALA A 19 -6.96 -13.87 1.11
CA ALA A 19 -7.25 -12.52 1.58
C ALA A 19 -6.47 -11.46 0.80
N GLU A 20 -5.18 -11.67 0.54
CA GLU A 20 -4.36 -10.72 -0.24
C GLU A 20 -4.82 -10.65 -1.69
N LEU A 21 -5.16 -11.79 -2.30
CA LEU A 21 -5.69 -11.82 -3.65
C LEU A 21 -7.04 -11.10 -3.74
N ALA A 22 -7.95 -11.37 -2.81
CA ALA A 22 -9.25 -10.70 -2.75
C ALA A 22 -9.12 -9.19 -2.52
N PHE A 23 -8.19 -8.77 -1.64
CA PHE A 23 -7.88 -7.36 -1.40
C PHE A 23 -7.35 -6.69 -2.67
N ALA A 24 -6.32 -7.27 -3.29
CA ALA A 24 -5.68 -6.73 -4.50
C ALA A 24 -6.66 -6.64 -5.68
N MET A 25 -7.48 -7.68 -5.90
CA MET A 25 -8.50 -7.65 -6.95
C MET A 25 -9.55 -6.57 -6.71
N SER A 26 -10.04 -6.45 -5.48
CA SER A 26 -11.04 -5.44 -5.11
C SER A 26 -10.49 -4.03 -5.27
N LEU A 27 -9.27 -3.79 -4.77
CA LEU A 27 -8.62 -2.49 -4.82
C LEU A 27 -8.25 -2.11 -6.26
N ASN A 28 -7.67 -3.02 -7.05
CA ASN A 28 -7.30 -2.76 -8.44
C ASN A 28 -8.51 -2.47 -9.33
N GLY A 29 -9.68 -3.05 -9.00
CA GLY A 29 -10.94 -2.71 -9.68
C GLY A 29 -11.45 -1.28 -9.39
N LEU A 30 -11.06 -0.71 -8.25
CA LEU A 30 -11.43 0.65 -7.84
C LEU A 30 -10.38 1.70 -8.23
N VAL A 31 -9.10 1.33 -8.13
CA VAL A 31 -7.94 2.19 -8.37
C VAL A 31 -6.93 1.40 -9.21
N PRO A 32 -7.04 1.43 -10.54
CA PRO A 32 -6.09 0.76 -11.41
C PRO A 32 -4.73 1.46 -11.41
N GLY A 33 -3.65 0.71 -11.68
CA GLY A 33 -2.29 1.26 -11.79
C GLY A 33 -1.52 1.31 -10.46
N LEU A 34 -1.97 0.53 -9.47
CA LEU A 34 -1.24 0.28 -8.24
C LEU A 34 -0.26 -0.88 -8.42
N ASP A 35 0.88 -0.81 -7.74
CA ASP A 35 1.84 -1.91 -7.66
C ASP A 35 1.60 -2.74 -6.40
N TYR A 36 1.68 -4.06 -6.53
CA TYR A 36 1.40 -5.02 -5.46
C TYR A 36 2.59 -5.96 -5.22
N TRP A 37 3.01 -6.11 -3.97
CA TRP A 37 4.15 -6.94 -3.59
C TRP A 37 3.81 -7.83 -2.40
N LEU A 38 4.01 -9.14 -2.57
CA LEU A 38 3.75 -10.11 -1.49
C LEU A 38 4.98 -10.26 -0.61
N HIS A 39 4.81 -10.02 0.68
CA HIS A 39 5.85 -10.12 1.69
C HIS A 39 5.45 -11.08 2.81
N ALA A 40 6.42 -11.44 3.63
CA ALA A 40 6.21 -12.09 4.91
C ALA A 40 7.17 -11.45 5.93
N ASP A 41 6.72 -11.38 7.18
CA ASP A 41 7.59 -11.06 8.32
C ASP A 41 8.60 -12.20 8.58
N ASP A 42 9.58 -11.95 9.45
CA ASP A 42 10.58 -12.95 9.86
C ASP A 42 9.95 -14.23 10.47
N ASP A 43 8.75 -14.12 11.05
CA ASP A 43 8.00 -15.25 11.59
C ASP A 43 7.12 -15.98 10.55
N GLY A 44 7.15 -15.51 9.30
CA GLY A 44 6.37 -16.05 8.19
C GLY A 44 4.97 -15.46 8.04
N THR A 45 4.58 -14.49 8.87
CA THR A 45 3.26 -13.83 8.76
C THR A 45 3.14 -13.09 7.43
N PRO A 46 2.19 -13.46 6.55
CA PRO A 46 2.06 -12.83 5.24
C PRO A 46 1.49 -11.43 5.36
N TRP A 47 1.96 -10.53 4.50
CA TRP A 47 1.37 -9.22 4.29
C TRP A 47 1.61 -8.74 2.87
N LEU A 48 0.78 -7.79 2.45
CA LEU A 48 0.78 -7.21 1.11
C LEU A 48 1.18 -5.75 1.19
N LEU A 49 2.19 -5.37 0.41
CA LEU A 49 2.51 -3.98 0.13
C LEU A 49 1.77 -3.55 -1.13
N VAL A 50 1.06 -2.44 -1.04
CA VAL A 50 0.44 -1.72 -2.15
C VAL A 50 1.05 -0.34 -2.26
N SER A 51 1.36 0.09 -3.48
CA SER A 51 1.99 1.39 -3.68
C SER A 51 1.50 2.12 -4.93
N LEU A 52 1.70 3.43 -4.91
CA LEU A 52 1.41 4.33 -6.02
C LEU A 52 2.54 5.36 -6.14
N ASP A 53 3.24 5.31 -7.26
CA ASP A 53 4.29 6.28 -7.58
C ASP A 53 3.71 7.53 -8.25
N SER A 54 4.07 8.69 -7.70
CA SER A 54 3.92 9.97 -8.38
C SER A 54 5.18 10.26 -9.20
N ILE A 55 5.04 10.25 -10.53
CA ILE A 55 6.15 10.45 -11.45
C ILE A 55 6.22 11.92 -11.88
N GLU A 56 7.38 12.54 -11.76
CA GLU A 56 7.69 13.87 -12.29
C GLU A 56 9.00 13.80 -13.10
N ASP A 57 9.05 14.41 -14.28
CA ASP A 57 10.24 14.43 -15.15
C ASP A 57 10.89 13.05 -15.40
N ARG A 58 10.06 11.99 -15.49
CA ARG A 58 10.45 10.58 -15.67
C ARG A 58 11.18 9.95 -14.47
N ALA A 59 11.09 10.56 -13.30
CA ALA A 59 11.57 9.99 -12.05
C ALA A 59 10.42 9.85 -11.04
N VAL A 60 10.53 8.87 -10.14
CA VAL A 60 9.63 8.77 -8.99
C VAL A 60 9.94 9.94 -8.07
N ARG A 61 8.96 10.83 -7.90
CA ARG A 61 9.06 12.00 -7.02
C ARG A 61 8.69 11.61 -5.59
N ASP A 62 7.53 10.98 -5.45
CA ASP A 62 6.95 10.57 -4.17
C ASP A 62 6.24 9.23 -4.37
N THR A 63 6.24 8.37 -3.35
CA THR A 63 5.53 7.08 -3.36
C THR A 63 4.57 7.03 -2.18
N LEU A 64 3.29 6.82 -2.45
CA LEU A 64 2.34 6.38 -1.43
C LEU A 64 2.49 4.89 -1.24
N ARG A 65 2.50 4.46 0.01
CA ARG A 65 2.60 3.06 0.36
C ARG A 65 1.57 2.69 1.42
N LEU A 66 0.99 1.51 1.27
CA LEU A 66 0.01 0.91 2.16
C LEU A 66 0.36 -0.55 2.38
N ASP A 67 0.36 -0.98 3.63
CA ASP A 67 0.46 -2.38 4.02
C ASP A 67 -0.94 -2.90 4.33
N PHE A 68 -1.22 -4.13 3.90
CA PHE A 68 -2.42 -4.89 4.23
C PHE A 68 -2.04 -6.23 4.86
N ASP A 69 -2.67 -6.56 5.99
CA ASP A 69 -2.57 -7.85 6.66
C ASP A 69 -3.86 -8.17 7.44
N GLU A 70 -3.84 -9.26 8.22
CA GLU A 70 -4.96 -9.65 9.09
C GLU A 70 -5.33 -8.60 10.15
N ARG A 71 -4.44 -7.65 10.45
CA ARG A 71 -4.65 -6.59 11.46
C ARG A 71 -5.27 -5.35 10.83
N GLY A 72 -5.29 -5.22 9.50
CA GLY A 72 -5.94 -4.13 8.78
C GLY A 72 -5.03 -3.48 7.74
N ILE A 73 -5.19 -2.17 7.57
CA ILE A 73 -4.41 -1.37 6.61
C ILE A 73 -3.66 -0.23 7.30
N ARG A 74 -2.41 -0.02 6.90
CA ARG A 74 -1.54 1.05 7.40
C ARG A 74 -0.80 1.69 6.25
N GLY A 75 -0.76 3.02 6.13
CA GLY A 75 -0.10 3.66 4.99
C GLY A 75 0.23 5.13 5.17
N GLY A 76 0.96 5.67 4.21
CA GLY A 76 1.45 7.04 4.19
C GLY A 76 2.43 7.27 3.05
N TRP A 77 3.18 8.36 3.12
CA TRP A 77 4.26 8.66 2.19
C TRP A 77 5.53 7.88 2.56
N SER A 78 6.11 7.13 1.61
CA SER A 78 7.41 6.49 1.79
C SER A 78 8.51 7.55 1.93
N PRO A 79 9.31 7.55 3.02
CA PRO A 79 10.44 8.44 3.17
C PRO A 79 11.57 8.20 2.16
N SER A 80 11.63 7.00 1.58
CA SER A 80 12.66 6.65 0.60
C SER A 80 12.20 6.86 -0.85
N CYS A 81 10.92 7.17 -1.08
CA CYS A 81 10.29 7.15 -2.41
C CYS A 81 10.49 5.81 -3.15
N LEU A 82 10.33 4.69 -2.43
CA LEU A 82 10.43 3.35 -2.99
C LEU A 82 9.11 2.60 -2.85
N ASN A 83 8.78 1.81 -3.87
CA ASN A 83 7.61 0.92 -3.91
C ASN A 83 7.89 -0.51 -3.39
N TRP A 84 9.12 -0.78 -2.93
CA TRP A 84 9.53 -2.04 -2.28
C TRP A 84 10.06 -1.78 -0.85
N ASP A 85 10.86 -0.74 -0.64
CA ASP A 85 11.49 -0.40 0.67
C ASP A 85 12.19 -1.61 1.35
N GLY A 86 12.76 -2.52 0.56
CA GLY A 86 13.48 -3.68 1.10
C GLY A 86 12.61 -4.72 1.81
N GLY A 87 11.27 -4.60 1.75
CA GLY A 87 10.35 -5.58 2.31
C GLY A 87 10.13 -5.46 3.81
N VAL A 88 10.36 -4.26 4.37
CA VAL A 88 9.99 -3.93 5.76
C VAL A 88 8.62 -3.26 5.79
N ARG A 89 7.85 -3.39 6.87
CA ARG A 89 6.51 -2.76 7.03
C ARG A 89 6.57 -1.23 7.12
N ALA A 90 5.43 -0.56 6.98
CA ALA A 90 5.29 0.89 6.96
C ALA A 90 5.87 1.57 8.21
N GLU A 91 5.65 1.00 9.39
CA GLU A 91 6.18 1.51 10.65
C GLU A 91 7.71 1.45 10.68
N GLU A 92 8.28 0.34 10.22
CA GLU A 92 9.73 0.13 10.13
C GLU A 92 10.37 0.95 9.01
N ALA A 93 9.61 1.22 7.94
CA ALA A 93 9.97 2.14 6.86
C ALA A 93 9.87 3.62 7.26
N LEU A 94 9.54 3.92 8.54
CA LEU A 94 9.40 5.27 9.09
C LEU A 94 8.31 6.10 8.39
N ILE A 95 7.28 5.45 7.86
CA ILE A 95 6.11 6.12 7.29
C ILE A 95 5.31 6.77 8.43
N ASP A 96 4.99 8.06 8.29
CA ASP A 96 4.09 8.73 9.22
C ASP A 96 2.65 8.28 8.98
N LEU A 97 2.16 7.42 9.88
CA LEU A 97 0.79 6.89 9.85
C LEU A 97 -0.23 7.82 10.51
N SER A 98 0.22 8.83 11.25
CA SER A 98 -0.62 9.70 12.08
C SER A 98 -0.93 11.06 11.44
N GLY A 99 -0.12 11.44 10.45
CA GLY A 99 -0.26 12.68 9.70
C GLY A 99 -1.54 12.75 8.86
N PRO A 100 -1.80 13.91 8.24
CA PRO A 100 -3.01 14.15 7.44
C PRO A 100 -3.14 13.23 6.22
N ASP A 101 -2.01 12.74 5.71
CA ASP A 101 -1.96 11.78 4.60
C ASP A 101 -1.69 10.33 5.10
N GLY A 102 -1.55 10.14 6.41
CA GLY A 102 -1.38 8.84 7.04
C GLY A 102 -2.68 8.04 7.11
N LEU A 103 -2.57 6.72 7.20
CA LEU A 103 -3.68 5.79 7.30
C LEU A 103 -3.39 4.75 8.35
N VAL A 104 -4.32 4.58 9.29
CA VAL A 104 -4.42 3.41 10.16
C VAL A 104 -5.88 3.01 10.22
N HIS A 105 -6.18 1.80 9.77
CA HIS A 105 -7.52 1.25 9.88
C HIS A 105 -7.46 -0.23 10.29
N PRO A 106 -7.82 -0.55 11.55
CA PRO A 106 -7.85 -1.94 12.03
C PRO A 106 -8.87 -2.80 11.29
N ALA A 107 -8.60 -4.11 11.20
CA ALA A 107 -9.51 -5.09 10.59
C ALA A 107 -10.74 -5.45 11.46
N ASP A 108 -10.91 -4.84 12.64
CA ASP A 108 -11.92 -5.17 13.65
C ASP A 108 -13.36 -5.28 13.09
N GLY A 109 -13.72 -6.49 12.66
CA GLY A 109 -15.02 -6.79 12.03
C GLY A 109 -15.20 -6.27 10.60
N SER A 110 -14.17 -5.70 9.99
CA SER A 110 -14.20 -5.22 8.60
C SER A 110 -13.96 -6.38 7.64
N SER A 111 -14.70 -6.43 6.54
CA SER A 111 -14.40 -7.37 5.46
C SER A 111 -13.18 -6.90 4.64
N VAL A 112 -12.58 -7.81 3.88
CA VAL A 112 -11.48 -7.48 2.96
C VAL A 112 -11.91 -6.43 1.93
N GLU A 113 -13.14 -6.51 1.44
CA GLU A 113 -13.72 -5.54 0.49
C GLU A 113 -13.89 -4.16 1.12
N ASP A 114 -14.29 -4.09 2.39
CA ASP A 114 -14.40 -2.82 3.12
C ASP A 114 -13.02 -2.18 3.33
N LEU A 115 -12.01 -2.99 3.66
CA LEU A 115 -10.62 -2.53 3.76
C LEU A 115 -10.12 -2.03 2.39
N ALA A 116 -10.40 -2.76 1.31
CA ALA A 116 -10.02 -2.35 -0.04
C ALA A 116 -10.72 -1.05 -0.46
N ARG A 117 -11.99 -0.86 -0.12
CA ARG A 117 -12.72 0.40 -0.36
C ARG A 117 -12.12 1.57 0.41
N ARG A 118 -11.76 1.37 1.68
CA ARG A 118 -11.09 2.41 2.49
C ARG A 118 -9.71 2.74 1.95
N ALA A 119 -8.95 1.74 1.50
CA ALA A 119 -7.68 1.94 0.82
C ALA A 119 -7.86 2.76 -0.48
N ALA A 120 -8.90 2.45 -1.28
CA ALA A 120 -9.22 3.20 -2.49
C ALA A 120 -9.57 4.67 -2.21
N GLU A 121 -10.43 4.91 -1.22
CA GLU A 121 -10.77 6.26 -0.74
C GLU A 121 -9.51 7.01 -0.31
N TRP A 122 -8.60 6.33 0.40
CA TRP A 122 -7.32 6.91 0.81
C TRP A 122 -6.41 7.19 -0.39
N PHE A 123 -6.16 6.26 -1.31
CA PHE A 123 -5.28 6.51 -2.48
C PHE A 123 -5.79 7.65 -3.37
N THR A 124 -7.11 7.82 -3.48
CA THR A 124 -7.73 8.81 -4.39
C THR A 124 -8.03 10.15 -3.75
N ALA A 125 -8.10 10.23 -2.43
CA ALA A 125 -8.29 11.49 -1.72
C ALA A 125 -7.13 12.46 -2.03
N PRO A 126 -7.40 13.77 -2.22
CA PRO A 126 -6.35 14.78 -2.37
C PRO A 126 -5.35 14.68 -1.21
N LYS A 127 -4.06 14.56 -1.55
CA LYS A 127 -2.98 14.54 -0.58
C LYS A 127 -2.38 15.92 -0.44
N ARG A 128 -1.87 16.24 0.75
CA ARG A 128 -1.08 17.46 0.94
C ARG A 128 0.27 17.36 0.22
N GLY A 129 0.75 16.13 0.07
CA GLY A 129 2.05 15.84 -0.52
C GLY A 129 3.11 15.75 0.57
N ARG A 130 4.13 14.94 0.33
CA ARG A 130 5.17 14.61 1.31
C ARG A 130 5.88 15.85 1.88
N TRP A 131 6.05 16.90 1.07
CA TRP A 131 6.83 18.11 1.40
C TRP A 131 5.98 19.29 1.87
N ALA A 132 4.67 19.11 2.07
CA ALA A 132 3.75 20.23 2.33
C ALA A 132 4.09 21.03 3.59
N ASP A 133 4.61 20.36 4.62
CA ASP A 133 4.96 20.99 5.90
C ASP A 133 6.46 21.34 6.02
N HIS A 134 7.25 20.99 5.00
CA HIS A 134 8.67 21.32 4.88
C HIS A 134 8.96 21.84 3.46
N PRO A 135 8.76 23.15 3.20
CA PRO A 135 9.23 23.73 1.96
C PRO A 135 10.73 23.44 1.82
N ALA A 136 11.14 22.96 0.65
CA ALA A 136 12.55 22.78 0.34
C ALA A 136 13.32 24.08 0.66
N PRO A 137 14.56 24.00 1.18
CA PRO A 137 15.38 25.17 1.46
C PRO A 137 15.64 26.02 0.22
#